data_AF-A0A662BHE7-F1
#
_entry.id   AF-A0A662BHE7-F1
#
_cell.length_a   1.000
_cell.length_b   1.000
_cell.length_c   1.000
_cell.angle_alpha   90.00
_cell.angle_beta   90.00
_cell.angle_gamma   90.00
#
_symmetry.space_group_name_H-M   'P 1'
#
loop_
_entity.id
_entity.type
_entity.pdbx_description
1 polymer ?
#
loop_
_entity_poly.entity_id
_entity_poly.type
_entity_poly.pdbx_seq_one_letter_code
_entity_poly.pdbx_strand_id
1 'polypeptide(L)' 'NEDPAMLYAVSHMIAAYATKPNMDRLMQYVERLPLEFETITLQHIIRKNPTMIDEQSVKDWITIKGEELF' A
#
# COMPACT_ATOMS: atom_id res chain seq x y z
N ASN A 1 -3.28 18.95 5.26
CA ASN A 1 -4.66 18.44 5.21
C ASN A 1 -4.97 18.04 3.79
N GLU A 2 -4.57 16.82 3.44
CA GLU A 2 -4.98 16.19 2.18
C GLU A 2 -6.45 15.76 2.32
N ASP A 3 -7.24 15.98 1.27
CA ASP A 3 -8.64 15.59 1.24
C ASP A 3 -8.77 14.05 1.26
N PRO A 4 -9.48 13.44 2.22
CA PRO A 4 -9.70 12.00 2.27
C PRO A 4 -10.21 11.41 0.95
N ALA A 5 -11.09 12.12 0.23
CA ALA A 5 -11.60 11.64 -1.06
C ALA A 5 -10.49 11.51 -2.11
N MET A 6 -9.54 12.45 -2.11
CA MET A 6 -8.36 12.40 -2.97
C MET A 6 -7.45 11.24 -2.60
N LEU A 7 -7.22 11.00 -1.31
CA LEU A 7 -6.39 9.89 -0.84
C LEU A 7 -7.01 8.53 -1.21
N TYR A 8 -8.33 8.37 -1.06
CA TYR A 8 -9.04 7.19 -1.53
C TYR A 8 -8.86 6.95 -3.04
N ALA A 9 -8.99 8.01 -3.86
CA ALA A 9 -8.78 7.91 -5.29
C ALA A 9 -7.32 7.51 -5.63
N VAL A 10 -6.34 8.10 -4.93
CA VAL A 10 -4.91 7.76 -5.08
C VAL A 10 -4.66 6.31 -4.70
N SER A 11 -5.19 5.82 -3.58
CA SER A 11 -5.08 4.42 -3.14
C SER A 11 -5.61 3.45 -4.20
N HIS A 12 -6.78 3.74 -4.79
CA HIS A 12 -7.33 2.93 -5.87
C HIS A 12 -6.49 2.99 -7.15
N MET A 13 -5.99 4.16 -7.52
CA MET A 13 -5.12 4.32 -8.68
C MET A 13 -3.82 3.52 -8.51
N ILE A 14 -3.13 3.64 -7.37
CA ILE A 14 -1.91 2.88 -7.08
C ILE A 14 -2.20 1.38 -7.18
N ALA A 15 -3.28 0.92 -6.54
CA ALA A 15 -3.66 -0.49 -6.59
C ALA A 15 -3.99 -0.98 -8.01
N ALA A 16 -4.56 -0.12 -8.86
CA ALA A 16 -4.88 -0.47 -10.24
C ALA A 16 -3.63 -0.75 -11.08
N TYR A 17 -2.54 -0.01 -10.85
CA TYR A 17 -1.28 -0.10 -11.61
C TYR A 17 -0.15 -0.87 -10.89
N ALA A 18 -0.44 -1.46 -9.74
CA ALA A 18 0.52 -2.28 -9.01
C ALA A 18 0.82 -3.58 -9.75
N THR A 19 2.11 -3.83 -9.96
CA THR A 19 2.66 -5.02 -10.61
C THR A 19 3.89 -5.48 -9.84
N LYS A 20 4.27 -6.76 -9.94
CA LYS A 20 5.47 -7.28 -9.28
C LYS A 20 6.75 -6.48 -9.63
N PRO A 21 7.02 -6.12 -10.90
CA PRO A 21 8.23 -5.37 -11.26
C PRO A 21 8.29 -3.93 -10.73
N ASN A 22 7.17 -3.33 -10.35
CA ASN A 22 7.11 -1.94 -9.89
C ASN A 22 6.77 -1.80 -8.39
N MET A 23 6.55 -2.91 -7.68
CA MET A 23 6.02 -2.89 -6.31
C MET A 23 6.94 -2.12 -5.36
N ASP A 24 8.23 -2.40 -5.36
CA ASP A 24 9.20 -1.70 -4.48
C ASP A 24 9.22 -0.19 -4.68
N ARG A 25 9.07 0.26 -5.93
CA ARG A 25 8.99 1.70 -6.23
C ARG A 25 7.67 2.29 -5.76
N LEU A 26 6.56 1.57 -5.94
CA LEU A 26 5.25 2.03 -5.47
C LEU A 26 5.20 2.11 -3.95
N MET A 27 5.83 1.18 -3.24
CA MET A 27 5.87 1.18 -1.77
C MET A 27 6.49 2.45 -1.19
N GLN A 28 7.52 3.02 -1.85
CA GLN A 28 8.07 4.33 -1.47
C GLN A 28 7.05 5.47 -1.55
N TYR A 29 6.00 5.35 -2.37
CA TYR A 29 4.89 6.31 -2.41
C TYR A 29 3.81 5.96 -1.39
N VAL A 30 3.52 4.68 -1.24
CA VAL A 30 2.52 4.20 -0.27
C VAL A 30 2.92 4.66 1.13
N GLU A 31 4.16 4.42 1.56
CA GLU A 31 4.71 4.79 2.90
C GLU A 31 4.75 6.31 3.20
N ARG A 32 4.38 7.16 2.24
CA ARG A 32 4.21 8.60 2.46
C ARG A 32 2.76 9.01 2.72
N LEU A 33 1.81 8.11 2.49
CA LEU A 33 0.40 8.33 2.80
C LEU A 33 0.19 8.25 4.32
N PRO A 34 -0.91 8.80 4.86
CA PRO A 34 -1.30 8.50 6.23
C PRO A 34 -1.52 6.99 6.40
N LEU A 35 -1.18 6.43 7.58
CA LEU A 35 -1.19 4.98 7.88
C LEU A 35 -2.49 4.25 7.48
N GLU A 36 -3.64 4.90 7.68
CA GLU A 36 -4.94 4.35 7.26
C GLU A 36 -4.99 4.12 5.74
N PHE A 37 -4.47 5.07 4.96
CA PHE A 37 -4.42 5.00 3.51
C PHE A 37 -3.30 4.11 2.98
N GLU A 38 -2.20 3.94 3.72
CA GLU A 38 -1.24 2.87 3.45
C GLU A 38 -1.93 1.51 3.47
N THR A 39 -2.66 1.25 4.57
CA THR A 39 -3.38 0.00 4.82
C THR A 39 -4.45 -0.25 3.75
N ILE A 40 -5.28 0.77 3.44
CA ILE A 40 -6.31 0.68 2.40
C ILE A 40 -5.69 0.38 1.03
N THR A 41 -4.57 1.04 0.68
CA THR A 41 -3.88 0.83 -0.59
C THR A 41 -3.38 -0.60 -0.71
N LEU A 42 -2.69 -1.11 0.31
CA LEU A 42 -2.17 -2.47 0.34
C LEU A 42 -3.28 -3.53 0.32
N GLN A 43 -4.38 -3.31 1.06
CA GLN A 43 -5.55 -4.20 0.98
C GLN A 43 -6.10 -4.27 -0.45
N HIS A 44 -6.19 -3.15 -1.18
CA HIS A 44 -6.66 -3.15 -2.56
C HIS A 44 -5.68 -3.87 -3.51
N ILE A 45 -4.38 -3.66 -3.34
CA ILE A 45 -3.33 -4.36 -4.12
C ILE A 45 -3.46 -5.87 -3.94
N ILE A 46 -3.50 -6.33 -2.68
CA ILE A 46 -3.54 -7.76 -2.34
C ILE A 46 -4.88 -8.39 -2.74
N ARG A 47 -6.01 -7.69 -2.57
CA ARG A 47 -7.32 -8.17 -3.06
C ARG A 47 -7.32 -8.40 -4.57
N LYS A 48 -6.66 -7.54 -5.34
CA LYS A 48 -6.57 -7.66 -6.80
C LYS A 48 -5.56 -8.73 -7.23
N ASN A 49 -4.44 -8.83 -6.53
CA ASN A 49 -3.42 -9.84 -6.79
C ASN A 49 -2.85 -10.38 -5.46
N PRO A 50 -3.39 -11.51 -4.96
CA PRO A 50 -2.99 -12.07 -3.67
C PRO A 50 -1.50 -12.39 -3.56
N THR A 51 -0.82 -12.69 -4.67
CA THR A 51 0.62 -12.99 -4.66
C THR A 51 1.49 -11.78 -4.31
N MET A 52 0.93 -10.56 -4.32
CA MET A 52 1.67 -9.35 -3.93
C MET A 52 2.04 -9.33 -2.44
N ILE A 53 1.33 -10.11 -1.60
CA ILE A 53 1.69 -10.26 -0.18
C ILE A 53 3.09 -10.87 -0.02
N ASP A 54 3.60 -11.55 -1.04
CA ASP A 54 4.92 -12.19 -1.00
C ASP A 54 6.08 -11.27 -1.34
N GLU A 55 5.81 -10.08 -1.88
CA GLU A 55 6.85 -9.09 -2.18
C GLU A 55 7.53 -8.62 -0.90
N GLN A 56 8.87 -8.54 -0.94
CA GLN A 56 9.65 -8.24 0.25
C GLN A 56 9.28 -6.88 0.85
N SER A 57 9.08 -5.86 0.00
CA SER A 57 8.66 -4.52 0.43
C SER A 57 7.30 -4.51 1.16
N VAL A 58 6.38 -5.42 0.81
CA VAL A 58 5.10 -5.57 1.51
C VAL A 58 5.29 -6.26 2.86
N LYS A 59 6.13 -7.29 2.93
CA LYS A 59 6.47 -7.99 4.18
C LYS A 59 7.17 -7.08 5.19
N ASP A 60 8.09 -6.24 4.69
CA ASP A 60 8.81 -5.27 5.51
C ASP A 60 7.84 -4.24 6.10
N TRP A 61 6.93 -3.71 5.26
CA TRP A 61 5.87 -2.81 5.72
C TRP A 61 4.98 -3.46 6.79
N ILE A 62 4.54 -4.71 6.59
CA ILE A 62 3.71 -5.44 7.57
C ILE A 62 4.46 -5.59 8.90
N THR A 63 5.76 -5.88 8.85
CA THR A 63 6.57 -6.05 10.06
C THR A 63 6.68 -4.73 10.82
N ILE A 64 7.02 -3.64 10.13
CA ILE A 64 7.21 -2.32 10.74
C ILE A 64 5.88 -1.75 11.26
N LYS A 65 4.83 -1.78 10.45
CA LYS A 65 3.52 -1.21 10.82
C LYS A 65 2.71 -2.11 11.73
N GLY A 66 2.95 -3.43 11.69
CA GLY A 66 2.39 -4.36 12.66
C GLY A 66 2.82 -4.03 14.09
N GLU A 67 4.07 -3.65 14.31
CA GLU A 67 4.56 -3.19 15.62
C GLU A 67 3.99 -1.82 16.05
N GLU A 68 3.60 -0.96 15.10
CA GLU A 68 2.98 0.35 15.42
C GLU A 68 1.48 0.23 15.76
N LEU A 69 0.82 -0.83 15.29
CA LEU A 69 -0.63 -1.05 15.43
C LEU A 69 -1.00 -1.91 16.65
N PHE A 70 -0.03 -2.58 17.29
CA PHE A 70 -0.22 -3.48 18.44
C PHE A 70 0.71 -3.10 19.60
#